data_AF-K1U5B6-F1
#
_entry.id   AF-K1U5B6-F1
#
_cell.length_a   1.000
_cell.length_b   1.000
_cell.length_c   1.000
_cell.angle_alpha   90.00
_cell.angle_beta   90.00
_cell.angle_gamma   90.00
#
_symmetry.space_group_name_H-M   'P 1'
#
loop_
_entity.id
_entity.type
_entity.pdbx_description
1 polymer ?
#
loop_
_entity_poly.entity_id
_entity_poly.type
_entity_poly.pdbx_seq_one_letter_code
_entity_poly.pdbx_strand_id
1 'polypeptide(L)'
;MKIAVGNSRMDKKWKNRDISWEDLCARVGSTIRTTETVEEYRKLKKGAQDNIKDVGGFVGGQLREGRRKNGMVLCRSMLTLDMDYGKPGVWDEIDLLHDFQCCVYSTHKHTPEHPRLRMIIPLARDITEEEYPAVARMVAKEIGIDLFDDTTYEACRLMYWPSTSANGEFFYKTKEGPLLDPDAYLAKYADWHDASTWPVSSRQSEAVRRSITQQADPLEKPGIVGTFCRAYTIEEAIETFLSDVYEPSSMNGRYDYIPADSAAGVVVYDGKFAYSHHATDPVCGKLLNAFDLVRLHKFRELDENVGLDTPPGKLPSFKAMSDLA
;
A
#
# COMPACT_ATOMS: atom_id res chain seq x y z
N MET A 1 -4.89 11.26 -19.02
CA MET A 1 -4.28 10.75 -17.78
C MET A 1 -3.56 9.45 -18.07
N LYS A 2 -2.55 9.08 -17.28
CA LYS A 2 -1.78 7.84 -17.47
C LYS A 2 -2.34 6.71 -16.60
N ILE A 3 -2.45 5.51 -17.17
CA ILE A 3 -2.76 4.28 -16.42
C ILE A 3 -1.91 3.11 -16.93
N ALA A 4 -1.65 2.14 -16.05
CA ALA A 4 -1.06 0.86 -16.41
C ALA A 4 -2.09 -0.24 -16.18
N VAL A 5 -2.33 -1.11 -17.15
CA VAL A 5 -3.42 -2.10 -17.11
C VAL A 5 -2.91 -3.53 -17.15
N GLY A 6 -3.53 -4.38 -16.35
CA GLY A 6 -3.30 -5.82 -16.28
C GLY A 6 -4.61 -6.59 -16.40
N ASN A 7 -4.53 -7.81 -16.91
CA ASN A 7 -5.64 -8.77 -17.00
C ASN A 7 -5.80 -9.57 -15.70
N SER A 8 -4.75 -9.64 -14.88
CA SER A 8 -4.78 -10.26 -13.56
C SER A 8 -3.88 -9.50 -12.58
N ARG A 9 -4.21 -9.57 -11.28
CA ARG A 9 -3.30 -9.14 -10.20
C ARG A 9 -1.94 -9.84 -10.23
N MET A 10 -1.87 -11.02 -10.85
CA MET A 10 -0.68 -11.85 -10.97
C MET A 10 0.19 -11.48 -12.18
N ASP A 11 -0.24 -10.53 -13.02
CA ASP A 11 0.52 -10.12 -14.19
C ASP A 11 1.86 -9.49 -13.79
N LYS A 12 2.94 -10.04 -14.35
CA LYS A 12 4.30 -9.50 -14.17
C LYS A 12 4.56 -8.26 -15.03
N LYS A 13 3.79 -8.08 -16.12
CA LYS A 13 3.96 -7.00 -17.09
C LYS A 13 2.63 -6.30 -17.36
N TRP A 14 2.56 -5.05 -16.95
CA TRP A 14 1.42 -4.16 -17.09
C TRP A 14 1.61 -3.26 -18.31
N LYS A 15 0.53 -3.00 -19.04
CA LYS A 15 0.56 -2.18 -20.26
C LYS A 15 0.25 -0.73 -19.91
N ASN A 16 1.24 0.13 -20.03
CA ASN A 16 1.06 1.59 -19.93
C ASN A 16 0.23 2.11 -21.12
N ARG A 17 -0.70 3.03 -20.85
CA ARG A 17 -1.49 3.74 -21.86
C ARG A 17 -2.05 5.04 -21.28
N ASP A 18 -2.45 5.94 -22.18
CA ASP A 18 -3.26 7.10 -21.81
C ASP A 18 -4.75 6.75 -21.86
N ILE A 19 -5.53 7.44 -21.02
CA ILE A 19 -6.99 7.37 -20.96
C ILE A 19 -7.56 8.76 -20.62
N SER A 20 -8.72 9.10 -21.18
CA SER A 20 -9.49 10.29 -20.79
C SER A 20 -10.20 10.05 -19.44
N TRP A 21 -10.66 11.11 -18.79
CA TRP A 21 -11.44 10.96 -17.54
C TRP A 21 -12.79 10.31 -17.83
N GLU A 22 -13.40 10.68 -18.95
CA GLU A 22 -14.66 10.17 -19.44
C GLU A 22 -14.58 8.68 -19.76
N ASP A 23 -13.52 8.22 -20.43
CA ASP A 23 -13.34 6.80 -20.75
C ASP A 23 -13.04 5.97 -19.50
N LEU A 24 -12.29 6.53 -18.54
CA LEU A 24 -12.04 5.86 -17.26
C LEU A 24 -13.35 5.69 -16.48
N CYS A 25 -14.13 6.77 -16.35
CA CYS A 25 -15.46 6.75 -15.73
C CYS A 25 -16.41 5.78 -16.44
N ALA A 26 -16.47 5.79 -17.77
CA ALA A 26 -17.26 4.85 -18.54
C ALA A 26 -16.83 3.40 -18.30
N ARG A 27 -15.52 3.15 -18.16
CA ARG A 27 -14.98 1.83 -17.88
C ARG A 27 -15.32 1.33 -16.48
N VAL A 28 -15.21 2.17 -15.45
CA VAL A 28 -15.51 1.78 -14.05
C VAL A 28 -17.00 1.90 -13.69
N GLY A 29 -17.79 2.58 -14.52
CA GLY A 29 -19.24 2.70 -14.37
C GLY A 29 -20.03 1.47 -14.82
N SER A 30 -19.34 0.42 -15.28
CA SER A 30 -19.94 -0.86 -15.64
C SER A 30 -19.22 -2.01 -14.94
N THR A 31 -19.98 -2.97 -14.43
CA THR A 31 -19.44 -4.11 -13.66
C THR A 31 -19.52 -5.42 -14.43
N ILE A 32 -18.53 -6.28 -14.22
CA ILE A 32 -18.59 -7.67 -14.68
C ILE A 32 -19.36 -8.49 -13.64
N ARG A 33 -20.46 -9.10 -14.07
CA ARG A 33 -21.25 -10.01 -13.24
C ARG A 33 -20.60 -11.38 -13.19
N THR A 34 -20.30 -11.85 -11.99
CA THR A 34 -19.81 -13.20 -11.72
C THR A 34 -20.97 -14.14 -11.41
N THR A 35 -20.72 -15.45 -11.41
CA THR A 35 -21.79 -16.47 -11.36
C THR A 35 -22.30 -16.76 -9.95
N GLU A 36 -21.46 -16.56 -8.94
CA GLU A 36 -21.80 -16.83 -7.55
C GLU A 36 -22.68 -15.74 -6.95
N THR A 37 -23.44 -16.09 -5.90
CA THR A 37 -24.16 -15.12 -5.08
C THR A 37 -23.24 -14.44 -4.06
N VAL A 38 -23.67 -13.31 -3.49
CA VAL A 38 -22.98 -12.63 -2.39
C VAL A 38 -22.74 -13.58 -1.20
N GLU A 39 -23.73 -14.42 -0.89
CA GLU A 39 -23.66 -15.40 0.20
C GLU A 39 -22.66 -16.51 -0.09
N GLU A 40 -22.63 -17.01 -1.33
CA GLU A 40 -21.66 -18.01 -1.78
C GLU A 40 -20.25 -17.44 -1.75
N TYR A 41 -20.04 -16.25 -2.32
CA TYR A 41 -18.75 -15.55 -2.33
C TYR A 41 -18.18 -15.38 -0.92
N ARG A 42 -19.01 -14.97 0.04
CA ARG A 42 -18.61 -14.78 1.44
C ARG A 42 -18.13 -16.06 2.13
N LYS A 43 -18.64 -17.23 1.72
CA LYS A 43 -18.24 -18.53 2.27
C LYS A 43 -16.92 -19.05 1.70
N LEU A 44 -16.46 -18.49 0.58
CA LEU A 44 -15.21 -18.90 -0.05
C LEU A 44 -13.98 -18.48 0.76
N LYS A 45 -12.91 -19.26 0.64
CA LYS A 45 -11.59 -18.90 1.17
C LYS A 45 -11.05 -17.67 0.43
N LYS A 46 -10.19 -16.89 1.10
CA LYS A 46 -9.59 -15.65 0.56
C LYS A 46 -8.99 -15.81 -0.84
N GLY A 47 -8.24 -16.89 -1.09
CA GLY A 47 -7.66 -17.13 -2.42
C GLY A 47 -8.70 -17.28 -3.53
N ALA A 48 -9.80 -17.99 -3.28
CA ALA A 48 -10.89 -18.14 -4.23
C ALA A 48 -11.67 -16.82 -4.43
N GLN A 49 -11.94 -16.10 -3.33
CA GLN A 49 -12.55 -14.75 -3.39
C GLN A 49 -11.74 -13.80 -4.26
N ASP A 50 -10.42 -13.83 -4.09
CA ASP A 50 -9.53 -12.97 -4.85
C ASP A 50 -9.46 -13.38 -6.33
N ASN A 51 -9.51 -14.67 -6.65
CA ASN A 51 -9.50 -15.12 -8.04
C ASN A 51 -10.80 -14.76 -8.77
N ILE A 52 -11.94 -14.83 -8.09
CA ILE A 52 -13.25 -14.46 -8.67
C ILE A 52 -13.33 -12.95 -8.95
N LYS A 53 -12.87 -12.12 -8.00
CA LYS A 53 -12.96 -10.66 -8.18
C LYS A 53 -11.94 -10.12 -9.19
N ASP A 54 -10.90 -10.91 -9.50
CA ASP A 54 -9.81 -10.55 -10.42
C ASP A 54 -10.25 -10.66 -11.87
N VAL A 55 -10.94 -9.62 -12.34
CA VAL A 55 -11.31 -9.42 -13.75
C VAL A 55 -10.34 -8.44 -14.43
N GLY A 56 -9.10 -8.41 -13.94
CA GLY A 56 -8.09 -7.41 -14.26
C GLY A 56 -8.22 -6.12 -13.45
N GLY A 57 -7.33 -5.19 -13.73
CA GLY A 57 -7.30 -3.91 -13.02
C GLY A 57 -6.36 -2.90 -13.65
N PHE A 58 -6.14 -1.80 -12.93
CA PHE A 58 -5.24 -0.73 -13.33
C PHE A 58 -4.45 -0.17 -12.15
N VAL A 59 -3.30 0.42 -12.45
CA VAL A 59 -2.61 1.38 -11.59
C VAL A 59 -2.86 2.77 -12.17
N GLY A 60 -3.23 3.74 -11.33
CA GLY A 60 -3.57 5.12 -11.72
C GLY A 60 -2.37 5.99 -12.10
N GLY A 61 -1.47 5.44 -12.92
CA GLY A 61 -0.20 6.06 -13.29
C GLY A 61 0.61 5.22 -14.28
N GLN A 62 1.89 5.56 -14.46
CA GLN A 62 2.79 4.87 -15.40
C GLN A 62 3.82 4.02 -14.65
N LEU A 63 4.09 2.81 -15.15
CA LEU A 63 5.06 1.89 -14.55
C LEU A 63 6.30 1.74 -15.42
N ARG A 64 7.49 1.88 -14.84
CA ARG A 64 8.77 1.59 -15.49
C ARG A 64 8.80 0.11 -15.88
N GLU A 65 9.11 -0.16 -17.14
CA GLU A 65 9.12 -1.51 -17.74
C GLU A 65 7.78 -2.29 -17.61
N GLY A 66 6.70 -1.61 -17.22
CA GLY A 66 5.43 -2.28 -16.90
C GLY A 66 5.48 -3.13 -15.63
N ARG A 67 6.46 -2.91 -14.72
CA ARG A 67 6.57 -3.68 -13.47
C ARG A 67 5.83 -2.98 -12.33
N ARG A 68 4.91 -3.68 -11.69
CA ARG A 68 4.16 -3.19 -10.53
C ARG A 68 4.91 -3.56 -9.23
N LYS A 69 5.88 -2.74 -8.85
CA LYS A 69 6.78 -2.89 -7.68
C LYS A 69 7.18 -1.50 -7.16
N ASN A 70 7.53 -1.39 -5.88
CA ASN A 70 8.08 -0.15 -5.32
C ASN A 70 9.38 0.26 -6.04
N GLY A 71 9.56 1.54 -6.32
CA GLY A 71 10.64 2.08 -7.13
C GLY A 71 10.44 1.87 -8.65
N MET A 72 9.29 1.36 -9.09
CA MET A 72 8.96 1.21 -10.52
C MET A 72 7.77 2.07 -10.93
N VAL A 73 7.23 2.90 -10.03
CA VAL A 73 6.13 3.82 -10.38
C VAL A 73 6.75 5.12 -10.87
N LEU A 74 6.58 5.43 -12.15
CA LEU A 74 7.13 6.66 -12.74
C LEU A 74 6.32 7.89 -12.31
N CYS A 75 5.00 7.73 -12.22
CA CYS A 75 4.11 8.77 -11.72
C CYS A 75 2.72 8.21 -11.37
N ARG A 76 1.91 9.03 -10.72
CA ARG A 76 0.49 8.84 -10.46
C ARG A 76 -0.28 10.03 -11.04
N SER A 77 -1.26 9.77 -11.90
CA SER A 77 -2.15 10.80 -12.47
C SER A 77 -3.45 10.97 -11.68
N MET A 78 -3.70 10.08 -10.70
CA MET A 78 -4.90 10.07 -9.88
C MET A 78 -4.64 9.37 -8.54
N LEU A 79 -5.35 9.81 -7.52
CA LEU A 79 -5.51 9.04 -6.30
C LEU A 79 -6.47 7.88 -6.54
N THR A 80 -6.11 6.70 -6.03
CA THR A 80 -7.02 5.56 -6.00
C THR A 80 -7.09 5.06 -4.57
N LEU A 81 -8.23 5.26 -3.94
CA LEU A 81 -8.44 4.97 -2.52
C LEU A 81 -9.45 3.83 -2.34
N ASP A 82 -9.04 2.74 -1.66
CA ASP A 82 -9.88 1.59 -1.33
C ASP A 82 -10.57 1.83 0.01
N MET A 83 -11.85 2.19 -0.02
CA MET A 83 -12.70 2.43 1.14
C MET A 83 -13.34 1.11 1.57
N ASP A 84 -12.72 0.43 2.52
CA ASP A 84 -13.17 -0.88 3.02
C ASP A 84 -14.11 -0.78 4.24
N TYR A 85 -14.17 0.41 4.87
CA TYR A 85 -14.88 0.67 6.12
C TYR A 85 -15.93 1.79 6.00
N GLY A 86 -16.50 1.96 4.81
CA GLY A 86 -17.58 2.92 4.58
C GLY A 86 -18.82 2.62 5.44
N LYS A 87 -19.59 3.67 5.74
CA LYS A 87 -20.88 3.59 6.44
C LYS A 87 -22.02 3.89 5.47
N PRO A 88 -23.25 3.41 5.73
CA PRO A 88 -24.41 3.81 4.94
C PRO A 88 -24.51 5.34 4.84
N GLY A 89 -24.70 5.87 3.64
CA GLY A 89 -24.73 7.32 3.38
C GLY A 89 -23.35 7.98 3.12
N VAL A 90 -22.24 7.23 3.17
CA VAL A 90 -20.89 7.81 3.00
C VAL A 90 -20.71 8.58 1.69
N TRP A 91 -21.37 8.17 0.61
CA TRP A 91 -21.33 8.93 -0.65
C TRP A 91 -21.96 10.32 -0.51
N ASP A 92 -23.11 10.42 0.16
CA ASP A 92 -23.82 11.69 0.32
C ASP A 92 -23.00 12.66 1.18
N GLU A 93 -22.30 12.15 2.20
CA GLU A 93 -21.34 12.92 3.00
C GLU A 93 -20.19 13.43 2.13
N ILE A 94 -19.60 12.57 1.30
CA ILE A 94 -18.50 12.95 0.40
C ILE A 94 -18.95 14.03 -0.59
N ASP A 95 -20.12 13.83 -1.21
CA ASP A 95 -20.68 14.74 -2.22
C ASP A 95 -20.97 16.13 -1.64
N LEU A 96 -21.43 16.17 -0.38
CA LEU A 96 -21.75 17.41 0.33
C LEU A 96 -20.52 18.14 0.88
N LEU A 97 -19.53 17.41 1.42
CA LEU A 97 -18.44 17.99 2.21
C LEU A 97 -17.17 18.30 1.43
N HIS A 98 -17.02 17.74 0.24
CA HIS A 98 -15.82 17.93 -0.58
C HIS A 98 -16.19 18.43 -1.97
N ASP A 99 -15.31 19.23 -2.59
CA ASP A 99 -15.58 19.92 -3.86
C ASP A 99 -14.88 19.28 -5.07
N PHE A 100 -13.77 18.56 -4.87
CA PHE A 100 -13.00 17.90 -5.94
C PHE A 100 -13.84 16.97 -6.84
N GLN A 101 -13.41 16.85 -8.10
CA GLN A 101 -13.92 15.88 -9.06
C GLN A 101 -13.56 14.46 -8.61
N CYS A 102 -14.50 13.52 -8.65
CA CYS A 102 -14.20 12.12 -8.37
C CYS A 102 -15.23 11.16 -8.96
N CYS A 103 -14.88 9.88 -8.98
CA CYS A 103 -15.85 8.81 -9.15
C CYS A 103 -15.63 7.72 -8.10
N VAL A 104 -16.72 7.03 -7.75
CA VAL A 104 -16.69 5.89 -6.85
C VAL A 104 -17.39 4.71 -7.49
N TYR A 105 -16.85 3.51 -7.29
CA TYR A 105 -17.49 2.25 -7.70
C TYR A 105 -17.34 1.19 -6.62
N SER A 106 -18.31 0.28 -6.51
CA SER A 106 -18.28 -0.73 -5.46
C SER A 106 -17.18 -1.77 -5.65
N THR A 107 -16.65 -2.27 -4.53
CA THR A 107 -15.86 -3.51 -4.51
C THR A 107 -16.78 -4.72 -4.60
N HIS A 108 -16.20 -5.89 -4.88
CA HIS A 108 -16.93 -7.15 -4.93
C HIS A 108 -17.64 -7.52 -3.60
N LYS A 109 -17.17 -6.98 -2.46
CA LYS A 109 -17.72 -7.26 -1.13
C LYS A 109 -18.74 -6.23 -0.65
N HIS A 110 -19.06 -5.25 -1.49
CA HIS A 110 -20.00 -4.19 -1.16
C HIS A 110 -21.41 -4.73 -0.84
N THR A 111 -22.04 -4.17 0.18
CA THR A 111 -23.49 -4.18 0.37
C THR A 111 -23.96 -2.80 0.88
N PRO A 112 -25.26 -2.46 0.79
CA PRO A 112 -25.78 -1.20 1.29
C PRO A 112 -25.49 -0.94 2.78
N GLU A 113 -25.47 -1.99 3.60
CA GLU A 113 -25.20 -1.92 5.04
C GLU A 113 -23.71 -1.76 5.35
N HIS A 114 -22.86 -2.25 4.45
CA HIS A 114 -21.40 -2.18 4.55
C HIS A 114 -20.80 -1.66 3.24
N PRO A 115 -20.95 -0.36 2.94
CA PRO A 115 -20.44 0.20 1.70
C PRO A 115 -18.92 0.03 1.61
N ARG A 116 -18.50 -0.75 0.61
CA ARG A 116 -17.09 -0.86 0.22
C ARG A 116 -16.89 -0.30 -1.16
N LEU A 117 -16.15 0.79 -1.28
CA LEU A 117 -16.05 1.59 -2.49
C LEU A 117 -14.60 1.81 -2.87
N ARG A 118 -14.32 1.97 -4.16
CA ARG A 118 -13.06 2.50 -4.66
C ARG A 118 -13.31 3.89 -5.17
N MET A 119 -12.60 4.85 -4.59
CA MET A 119 -12.66 6.25 -4.98
C MET A 119 -11.48 6.57 -5.90
N ILE A 120 -11.77 7.20 -7.04
CA ILE A 120 -10.77 7.73 -7.95
C ILE A 120 -10.90 9.24 -7.96
N ILE A 121 -9.78 9.94 -7.72
CA ILE A 121 -9.71 11.40 -7.73
C ILE A 121 -8.61 11.80 -8.73
N PRO A 122 -8.94 12.43 -9.87
CA PRO A 122 -7.96 12.86 -10.84
C PRO A 122 -7.17 14.07 -10.31
N LEU A 123 -5.86 14.09 -10.59
CA LEU A 123 -4.95 15.12 -10.09
C LEU A 123 -4.72 16.21 -11.13
N ALA A 124 -4.51 17.45 -10.67
CA ALA A 124 -4.20 18.60 -11.51
C ALA A 124 -2.82 18.48 -12.19
N ARG A 125 -1.89 17.75 -11.57
CA ARG A 125 -0.61 17.34 -12.14
C ARG A 125 -0.29 15.89 -11.76
N ASP A 126 0.56 15.26 -12.56
CA ASP A 126 1.15 14.00 -12.16
C ASP A 126 2.04 14.21 -10.92
N ILE A 127 2.00 13.24 -10.00
CA ILE A 127 2.84 13.21 -8.80
C ILE A 127 3.78 12.01 -8.83
N THR A 128 4.91 12.12 -8.13
CA THR A 128 5.91 11.06 -8.04
C THR A 128 5.43 9.89 -7.18
N GLU A 129 6.21 8.80 -7.18
CA GLU A 129 5.98 7.67 -6.26
C GLU A 129 6.02 8.09 -4.79
N GLU A 130 6.84 9.09 -4.47
CA GLU A 130 7.11 9.59 -3.12
C GLU A 130 6.03 10.58 -2.64
N GLU A 131 5.56 11.45 -3.53
CA GLU A 131 4.48 12.40 -3.22
C GLU A 131 3.13 11.69 -2.99
N TYR A 132 2.89 10.58 -3.69
CA TYR A 132 1.60 9.89 -3.68
C TYR A 132 1.08 9.52 -2.28
N PRO A 133 1.84 8.83 -1.42
CA PRO A 133 1.41 8.53 -0.06
C PRO A 133 1.05 9.78 0.76
N ALA A 134 1.85 10.84 0.68
CA ALA A 134 1.64 12.06 1.45
C ALA A 134 0.33 12.77 1.03
N VAL A 135 0.12 12.92 -0.28
CA VAL A 135 -1.12 13.50 -0.84
C VAL A 135 -2.31 12.62 -0.47
N ALA A 136 -2.23 11.32 -0.73
CA ALA A 136 -3.31 10.37 -0.50
C ALA A 136 -3.74 10.31 0.97
N ARG A 137 -2.79 10.33 1.91
CA ARG A 137 -3.07 10.32 3.36
C ARG A 137 -3.67 11.63 3.84
N MET A 138 -3.25 12.78 3.30
CA MET A 138 -3.85 14.07 3.67
C MET A 138 -5.28 14.18 3.14
N VAL A 139 -5.54 13.73 1.91
CA VAL A 139 -6.91 13.63 1.37
C VAL A 139 -7.76 12.68 2.20
N ALA A 140 -7.23 11.49 2.53
CA ALA A 140 -7.94 10.54 3.38
C ALA A 140 -8.21 11.09 4.78
N LYS A 141 -7.30 11.89 5.37
CA LYS A 141 -7.53 12.57 6.65
C LYS A 141 -8.73 13.50 6.60
N GLU A 142 -8.89 14.27 5.52
CA GLU A 142 -10.03 15.19 5.38
C GLU A 142 -11.35 14.48 5.18
N ILE A 143 -11.36 13.36 4.45
CA ILE A 143 -12.57 12.54 4.25
C ILE A 143 -12.90 11.71 5.50
N GLY A 144 -11.87 11.26 6.21
CA GLY A 144 -11.97 10.31 7.32
C GLY A 144 -11.04 9.12 7.08
N ILE A 145 -9.82 9.19 7.60
CA ILE A 145 -8.75 8.23 7.28
C ILE A 145 -9.10 6.80 7.68
N ASP A 146 -9.90 6.63 8.73
CA ASP A 146 -10.37 5.34 9.20
C ASP A 146 -11.37 4.66 8.24
N LEU A 147 -11.86 5.34 7.19
CA LEU A 147 -12.73 4.72 6.18
C LEU A 147 -11.94 3.85 5.19
N PHE A 148 -10.64 4.11 5.04
CA PHE A 148 -9.80 3.53 3.99
C PHE A 148 -8.91 2.39 4.47
N ASP A 149 -8.64 1.42 3.58
CA ASP A 149 -7.66 0.37 3.82
C ASP A 149 -6.24 0.96 3.91
N ASP A 150 -5.45 0.49 4.88
CA ASP A 150 -4.13 1.07 5.20
C ASP A 150 -3.10 0.91 4.07
N THR A 151 -3.32 -0.04 3.16
CA THR A 151 -2.43 -0.31 2.03
C THR A 151 -2.79 0.49 0.78
N THR A 152 -3.88 1.28 0.80
CA THR A 152 -4.31 2.06 -0.36
C THR A 152 -3.36 3.20 -0.74
N TYR A 153 -2.48 3.59 0.19
CA TYR A 153 -1.49 4.65 0.02
C TYR A 153 -0.20 4.18 -0.66
N GLU A 154 -0.09 2.88 -0.97
CA GLU A 154 1.02 2.34 -1.77
C GLU A 154 0.90 2.82 -3.22
N ALA A 155 1.92 3.50 -3.74
CA ALA A 155 1.90 4.04 -5.11
C ALA A 155 1.75 2.94 -6.18
N CYS A 156 2.34 1.76 -5.95
CA CYS A 156 2.26 0.62 -6.86
C CYS A 156 0.95 -0.21 -6.71
N ARG A 157 0.01 0.25 -5.87
CA ARG A 157 -1.28 -0.42 -5.65
C ARG A 157 -2.11 -0.42 -6.92
N LEU A 158 -2.64 -1.60 -7.25
CA LEU A 158 -3.63 -1.76 -8.31
C LEU A 158 -5.05 -1.57 -7.74
N MET A 159 -5.95 -1.10 -8.59
CA MET A 159 -7.39 -1.18 -8.40
C MET A 159 -7.98 -2.18 -9.38
N TYR A 160 -8.77 -3.12 -8.86
CA TYR A 160 -9.49 -4.05 -9.71
C TYR A 160 -10.54 -3.29 -10.52
N TRP A 161 -10.77 -3.73 -11.75
CA TRP A 161 -11.99 -3.36 -12.47
C TRP A 161 -13.22 -3.84 -11.69
N PRO A 162 -14.38 -3.18 -11.85
CA PRO A 162 -15.56 -3.56 -11.09
C PRO A 162 -16.02 -4.97 -11.45
N SER A 163 -16.23 -5.77 -10.42
CA SER A 163 -16.90 -7.07 -10.49
C SER A 163 -17.93 -7.17 -9.38
N THR A 164 -19.04 -7.85 -9.65
CA THR A 164 -20.15 -7.97 -8.70
C THR A 164 -20.78 -9.34 -8.82
N SER A 165 -21.02 -10.00 -7.68
CA SER A 165 -21.77 -11.26 -7.60
C SER A 165 -23.12 -11.18 -8.34
N ALA A 166 -23.64 -12.32 -8.76
CA ALA A 166 -24.84 -12.43 -9.59
C ALA A 166 -26.05 -11.67 -9.02
N ASN A 167 -26.26 -11.75 -7.70
CA ASN A 167 -27.31 -11.06 -6.95
C ASN A 167 -26.82 -9.83 -6.18
N GLY A 168 -25.57 -9.40 -6.36
CA GLY A 168 -25.00 -8.27 -5.63
C GLY A 168 -25.48 -6.91 -6.14
N GLU A 169 -25.42 -5.89 -5.29
CA GLU A 169 -25.67 -4.52 -5.72
C GLU A 169 -24.39 -3.89 -6.28
N PHE A 170 -24.50 -3.30 -7.47
CA PHE A 170 -23.41 -2.52 -8.04
C PHE A 170 -23.69 -1.04 -7.79
N PHE A 171 -22.76 -0.37 -7.11
CA PHE A 171 -22.85 1.04 -6.80
C PHE A 171 -21.83 1.78 -7.65
N TYR A 172 -22.27 2.83 -8.34
CA TYR A 172 -21.41 3.74 -9.09
C TYR A 172 -21.96 5.16 -9.02
N LYS A 173 -21.08 6.12 -8.72
CA LYS A 173 -21.40 7.55 -8.73
C LYS A 173 -20.21 8.35 -9.24
N THR A 174 -20.52 9.50 -9.83
CA THR A 174 -19.57 10.51 -10.26
C THR A 174 -19.94 11.83 -9.64
N LYS A 175 -18.93 12.67 -9.45
CA LYS A 175 -19.08 14.03 -8.96
C LYS A 175 -18.17 14.93 -9.77
N GLU A 176 -18.76 16.02 -10.26
CA GLU A 176 -18.01 17.09 -10.92
C GLU A 176 -17.34 18.00 -9.90
N GLY A 177 -16.26 18.64 -10.32
CA GLY A 177 -15.47 19.51 -9.46
C GLY A 177 -14.14 19.90 -10.11
N PRO A 178 -13.29 20.66 -9.42
CA PRO A 178 -11.92 20.86 -9.86
C PRO A 178 -11.11 19.57 -9.74
N LEU A 179 -10.07 19.44 -10.57
CA LEU A 179 -9.03 18.44 -10.36
C LEU A 179 -8.36 18.69 -9.00
N LEU A 180 -7.98 17.62 -8.30
CA LEU A 180 -7.33 17.76 -7.00
C LEU A 180 -5.91 18.29 -7.19
N ASP A 181 -5.62 19.44 -6.61
CA ASP A 181 -4.28 20.04 -6.63
C ASP A 181 -3.38 19.36 -5.58
N PRO A 182 -2.42 18.51 -5.97
CA PRO A 182 -1.56 17.83 -5.00
C PRO A 182 -0.69 18.80 -4.20
N ASP A 183 -0.28 19.95 -4.77
CA ASP A 183 0.59 20.92 -4.10
C ASP A 183 -0.12 21.56 -2.91
N ALA A 184 -1.42 21.84 -3.05
CA ALA A 184 -2.25 22.34 -1.95
C ALA A 184 -2.36 21.34 -0.79
N TYR A 185 -2.26 20.04 -1.05
CA TYR A 185 -2.27 19.00 -0.03
C TYR A 185 -0.89 18.76 0.60
N LEU A 186 0.18 18.81 -0.19
CA LEU A 186 1.56 18.75 0.31
C LEU A 186 1.90 19.95 1.21
N ALA A 187 1.40 21.15 0.87
CA ALA A 187 1.59 22.37 1.66
C ALA A 187 0.90 22.35 3.04
N LYS A 188 0.04 21.36 3.33
CA LYS A 188 -0.60 21.19 4.65
C LYS A 188 0.35 20.55 5.67
N TYR A 189 1.47 19.99 5.22
CA TYR A 189 2.52 19.47 6.08
C TYR A 189 3.53 20.58 6.41
N ALA A 190 4.11 20.53 7.62
CA ALA A 190 5.30 21.34 7.92
C ALA A 190 6.48 20.87 7.06
N ASP A 191 6.65 19.55 6.95
CA ASP A 191 7.50 18.87 5.99
C ASP A 191 6.82 17.57 5.58
N TRP A 192 6.44 17.44 4.31
CA TRP A 192 5.79 16.22 3.82
C TRP A 192 6.79 15.10 3.57
N HIS A 193 8.10 15.37 3.56
CA HIS A 193 9.13 14.35 3.48
C HIS A 193 9.29 13.61 4.83
N ASP A 194 8.86 14.20 5.95
CA ASP A 194 8.82 13.48 7.23
C ASP A 194 7.61 12.55 7.29
N ALA A 195 7.81 11.31 6.82
CA ALA A 195 6.78 10.27 6.75
C ALA A 195 6.15 9.92 8.12
N SER A 196 6.81 10.24 9.23
CA SER A 196 6.28 9.99 10.55
C SER A 196 5.15 10.94 10.97
N THR A 197 5.08 12.10 10.32
CA THR A 197 4.04 13.11 10.55
C THR A 197 2.80 12.83 9.72
N TRP A 198 2.88 11.86 8.81
CA TRP A 198 1.78 11.52 7.93
C TRP A 198 0.56 11.03 8.70
N PRO A 199 -0.67 11.42 8.29
CA PRO A 199 -1.88 10.87 8.85
C PRO A 199 -1.90 9.35 8.72
N VAL A 200 -2.20 8.68 9.82
CA VAL A 200 -2.37 7.22 9.91
C VAL A 200 -3.76 6.90 10.44
N SER A 201 -4.31 5.75 10.07
CA SER A 201 -5.53 5.25 10.69
C SER A 201 -5.28 4.85 12.14
N SER A 202 -6.35 4.82 12.94
CA SER A 202 -6.32 4.24 14.28
C SER A 202 -5.84 2.78 14.25
N ARG A 203 -6.26 2.02 13.22
CA ARG A 203 -5.88 0.61 13.01
C ARG A 203 -4.39 0.42 12.78
N GLN A 204 -3.75 1.26 11.96
CA GLN A 204 -2.32 1.15 11.70
C GLN A 204 -1.51 1.32 13.00
N SER A 205 -1.89 2.31 13.80
CA SER A 205 -1.27 2.58 15.11
C SER A 205 -1.43 1.42 16.09
N GLU A 206 -2.63 0.83 16.16
CA GLU A 206 -2.91 -0.35 16.99
C GLU A 206 -2.19 -1.60 16.49
N ALA A 207 -2.13 -1.82 15.18
CA ALA A 207 -1.50 -2.97 14.57
C ALA A 207 0.01 -3.01 14.86
N VAL A 208 0.71 -1.88 14.73
CA VAL A 208 2.14 -1.80 15.07
C VAL A 208 2.36 -2.14 16.55
N ARG A 209 1.60 -1.54 17.47
CA ARG A 209 1.69 -1.84 18.92
C ARG A 209 1.36 -3.29 19.24
N ARG A 210 0.35 -3.87 18.56
CA ARG A 210 -0.04 -5.27 18.72
C ARG A 210 1.02 -6.22 18.15
N SER A 211 1.62 -5.89 17.00
CA SER A 211 2.70 -6.69 16.42
C SER A 211 3.93 -6.69 17.29
N ILE A 212 4.28 -5.56 17.92
CA ILE A 212 5.37 -5.48 18.90
C ILE A 212 5.06 -6.40 20.10
N THR A 213 3.84 -6.34 20.65
CA THR A 213 3.48 -7.18 21.82
C THR A 213 3.31 -8.66 21.50
N GLN A 214 2.96 -9.03 20.27
CA GLN A 214 2.76 -10.43 19.84
C GLN A 214 4.03 -11.09 19.31
N GLN A 215 4.99 -10.34 18.77
CA GLN A 215 6.26 -10.92 18.36
C GLN A 215 7.03 -11.37 19.60
N ALA A 216 7.39 -12.65 19.63
CA ALA A 216 8.33 -13.16 20.62
C ALA A 216 9.63 -12.35 20.54
N ASP A 217 10.21 -12.05 21.70
CA ASP A 217 11.44 -11.27 21.80
C ASP A 217 12.51 -11.87 20.87
N PRO A 218 13.01 -11.11 19.87
CA PRO A 218 13.98 -11.63 18.92
C PRO A 218 15.26 -12.12 19.61
N LEU A 219 15.59 -11.58 20.80
CA LEU A 219 16.73 -12.00 21.60
C LEU A 219 16.53 -13.37 22.25
N GLU A 220 15.28 -13.76 22.51
CA GLU A 220 14.92 -15.06 23.09
C GLU A 220 14.69 -16.14 22.04
N LYS A 221 14.62 -15.78 20.74
CA LYS A 221 14.40 -16.76 19.68
C LYS A 221 15.55 -17.79 19.63
N PRO A 222 15.23 -19.08 19.46
CA PRO A 222 16.23 -20.10 19.21
C PRO A 222 16.73 -20.04 17.75
N GLY A 223 17.88 -20.68 17.49
CA GLY A 223 18.45 -20.80 16.16
C GLY A 223 19.08 -19.51 15.63
N ILE A 224 19.39 -19.51 14.33
CA ILE A 224 20.22 -18.46 13.70
C ILE A 224 19.63 -17.06 13.82
N VAL A 225 18.30 -16.92 13.73
CA VAL A 225 17.61 -15.63 13.85
C VAL A 225 17.91 -14.97 15.19
N GLY A 226 17.72 -15.70 16.30
CA GLY A 226 18.00 -15.13 17.61
C GLY A 226 19.49 -15.00 17.91
N THR A 227 20.33 -15.88 17.38
CA THR A 227 21.80 -15.72 17.48
C THR A 227 22.24 -14.42 16.83
N PHE A 228 21.75 -14.13 15.64
CA PHE A 228 22.05 -12.88 14.94
C PHE A 228 21.50 -11.66 15.70
N CYS A 229 20.25 -11.71 16.17
CA CYS A 229 19.66 -10.59 16.92
C CYS A 229 20.32 -10.35 18.29
N ARG A 230 20.99 -11.34 18.89
CA ARG A 230 21.83 -11.15 20.09
C ARG A 230 23.22 -10.61 19.77
N ALA A 231 23.72 -10.86 18.57
CA ALA A 231 25.01 -10.36 18.12
C ALA A 231 24.94 -8.91 17.61
N TYR A 232 23.80 -8.52 17.03
CA TYR A 232 23.57 -7.18 16.50
C TYR A 232 22.21 -6.66 16.94
N THR A 233 22.21 -5.49 17.59
CA THR A 233 21.04 -4.61 17.67
C THR A 233 20.59 -4.16 16.27
N ILE A 234 19.43 -3.53 16.16
CA ILE A 234 18.99 -2.95 14.88
C ILE A 234 20.00 -1.92 14.38
N GLU A 235 20.50 -1.08 15.29
CA GLU A 235 21.44 -0.01 15.01
C GLU A 235 22.79 -0.57 14.50
N GLU A 236 23.35 -1.56 15.18
CA GLU A 236 24.61 -2.22 14.77
C GLU A 236 24.44 -3.01 13.46
N ALA A 237 23.27 -3.63 13.24
CA ALA A 237 22.98 -4.32 11.99
C ALA A 237 22.87 -3.33 10.82
N ILE A 238 22.31 -2.14 11.05
CA ILE A 238 22.28 -1.07 10.05
C ILE A 238 23.70 -0.62 9.73
N GLU A 239 24.50 -0.27 10.74
CA GLU A 239 25.87 0.20 10.55
C GLU A 239 26.74 -0.83 9.80
N THR A 240 26.64 -2.11 10.19
CA THR A 240 27.49 -3.18 9.66
C THR A 240 27.08 -3.62 8.26
N PHE A 241 25.77 -3.70 7.98
CA PHE A 241 25.27 -4.37 6.78
C PHE A 241 24.50 -3.47 5.81
N LEU A 242 23.96 -2.34 6.28
CA LEU A 242 23.01 -1.49 5.56
C LEU A 242 23.37 0.00 5.61
N SER A 243 24.63 0.35 5.82
CA SER A 243 25.10 1.74 5.87
C SER A 243 25.02 2.47 4.53
N ASP A 244 24.85 1.73 3.44
CA ASP A 244 24.53 2.25 2.10
C ASP A 244 23.00 2.39 1.85
N VAL A 245 22.18 1.94 2.80
CA VAL A 245 20.72 1.94 2.71
C VAL A 245 20.08 2.92 3.70
N TYR A 246 20.63 3.00 4.92
CA TYR A 246 20.10 3.82 5.99
C TYR A 246 21.20 4.66 6.64
N GLU A 247 20.85 5.90 7.00
CA GLU A 247 21.70 6.77 7.80
C GLU A 247 20.95 7.31 9.03
N PRO A 248 21.64 7.62 10.13
CA PRO A 248 20.99 8.18 11.31
C PRO A 248 20.24 9.47 10.98
N SER A 249 18.97 9.54 11.39
CA SER A 249 18.16 10.74 11.20
C SER A 249 18.54 11.83 12.20
N SER A 250 18.14 13.07 11.91
CA SER A 250 18.17 14.17 12.89
C SER A 250 17.33 13.88 14.15
N MET A 251 16.34 13.00 14.05
CA MET A 251 15.55 12.52 15.18
C MET A 251 16.16 11.26 15.81
N ASN A 252 16.46 11.32 17.11
CA ASN A 252 17.02 10.19 17.84
C ASN A 252 16.10 8.95 17.78
N GLY A 253 16.69 7.77 17.57
CA GLY A 253 15.96 6.50 17.42
C GLY A 253 15.30 6.31 16.05
N ARG A 254 15.70 7.11 15.04
CA ARG A 254 15.20 7.01 13.67
C ARG A 254 16.32 7.04 12.65
N TYR A 255 16.02 6.47 11.49
CA TYR A 255 16.91 6.43 10.33
C TYR A 255 16.21 6.98 9.09
N ASP A 256 17.01 7.63 8.25
CA ASP A 256 16.63 8.10 6.92
C ASP A 256 16.91 6.98 5.92
N TYR A 257 16.07 6.85 4.89
CA TYR A 257 16.27 5.87 3.82
C TYR A 257 17.03 6.54 2.66
N ILE A 258 18.34 6.28 2.57
CA ILE A 258 19.29 6.97 1.68
C ILE A 258 18.82 7.03 0.21
N PRO A 259 18.24 5.97 -0.38
CA PRO A 259 17.77 6.02 -1.77
C PRO A 259 16.57 6.94 -2.02
N ALA A 260 16.04 7.61 -0.99
CA ALA A 260 14.94 8.55 -1.10
C ALA A 260 15.32 9.92 -0.52
N ASP A 261 14.62 10.96 -0.96
CA ASP A 261 14.87 12.33 -0.53
C ASP A 261 14.17 12.67 0.81
N SER A 262 13.59 11.66 1.49
CA SER A 262 12.75 11.85 2.66
C SER A 262 13.37 11.36 3.98
N ALA A 263 13.10 12.09 5.06
CA ALA A 263 13.74 11.94 6.35
C ALA A 263 12.87 11.20 7.37
N ALA A 264 13.53 10.60 8.36
CA ALA A 264 13.01 9.94 9.55
C ALA A 264 12.00 8.81 9.27
N GLY A 265 12.12 8.18 8.10
CA GLY A 265 11.19 7.17 7.61
C GLY A 265 11.24 5.85 8.38
N VAL A 266 12.34 5.52 9.06
CA VAL A 266 12.49 4.26 9.81
C VAL A 266 12.52 4.53 11.30
N VAL A 267 11.65 3.86 12.04
CA VAL A 267 11.57 3.94 13.50
C VAL A 267 12.12 2.68 14.12
N VAL A 268 13.04 2.84 15.08
CA VAL A 268 13.57 1.73 15.88
C VAL A 268 12.82 1.65 17.21
N TYR A 269 12.36 0.45 17.55
CA TYR A 269 11.65 0.15 18.79
C TYR A 269 12.53 -0.74 19.68
N ASP A 270 12.88 -0.23 20.86
CA ASP A 270 13.66 -0.91 21.91
C ASP A 270 14.99 -1.52 21.42
N GLY A 271 15.58 -1.01 20.33
CA GLY A 271 16.77 -1.56 19.66
C GLY A 271 16.56 -2.96 19.03
N LYS A 272 15.32 -3.48 19.07
CA LYS A 272 14.98 -4.87 18.69
C LYS A 272 14.23 -4.97 17.39
N PHE A 273 13.45 -3.95 17.05
CA PHE A 273 12.64 -3.93 15.85
C PHE A 273 12.80 -2.63 15.09
N ALA A 274 12.78 -2.71 13.77
CA ALA A 274 12.65 -1.58 12.86
C ALA A 274 11.28 -1.63 12.17
N TYR A 275 10.68 -0.46 11.95
CA TYR A 275 9.51 -0.30 11.09
C TYR A 275 9.76 0.87 10.13
N SER A 276 9.66 0.60 8.84
CA SER A 276 9.77 1.63 7.81
C SER A 276 8.39 2.17 7.43
N HIS A 277 8.24 3.48 7.50
CA HIS A 277 7.11 4.26 6.98
C HIS A 277 7.35 4.77 5.56
N HIS A 278 8.56 4.58 5.03
CA HIS A 278 8.96 5.14 3.75
C HIS A 278 8.39 4.34 2.57
N ALA A 279 7.50 4.92 1.77
CA ALA A 279 6.75 4.16 0.75
C ALA A 279 7.62 3.48 -0.31
N THR A 280 8.76 4.07 -0.67
CA THR A 280 9.69 3.48 -1.65
C THR A 280 10.67 2.47 -1.03
N ASP A 281 10.72 2.39 0.30
CA ASP A 281 11.56 1.39 0.98
C ASP A 281 10.99 -0.02 0.71
N PRO A 282 11.81 -0.98 0.24
CA PRO A 282 11.39 -2.36 0.04
C PRO A 282 10.78 -3.03 1.27
N VAL A 283 11.07 -2.55 2.48
CA VAL A 283 10.51 -3.07 3.74
C VAL A 283 9.42 -2.21 4.35
N CYS A 284 8.91 -1.20 3.62
CA CYS A 284 7.81 -0.35 4.05
C CYS A 284 6.65 -1.16 4.66
N GLY A 285 6.16 -0.71 5.81
CA GLY A 285 5.01 -1.28 6.51
C GLY A 285 5.30 -2.58 7.27
N LYS A 286 6.55 -3.05 7.33
CA LYS A 286 6.94 -4.30 8.00
C LYS A 286 7.66 -4.01 9.32
N LEU A 287 7.24 -4.68 10.38
CA LEU A 287 7.96 -4.71 11.66
C LEU A 287 8.97 -5.85 11.64
N LEU A 288 10.26 -5.52 11.57
CA LEU A 288 11.35 -6.46 11.33
C LEU A 288 12.36 -6.45 12.46
N ASN A 289 12.88 -7.62 12.83
CA ASN A 289 14.08 -7.75 13.66
C ASN A 289 15.35 -7.56 12.80
N ALA A 290 16.51 -7.46 13.43
CA ALA A 290 17.79 -7.24 12.75
C ALA A 290 18.08 -8.25 11.62
N PHE A 291 17.83 -9.54 11.86
CA PHE A 291 18.04 -10.58 10.86
C PHE A 291 17.15 -10.38 9.62
N ASP A 292 15.85 -10.17 9.84
CA ASP A 292 14.90 -10.00 8.75
C ASP A 292 15.06 -8.66 8.01
N LEU A 293 15.50 -7.60 8.71
CA LEU A 293 15.85 -6.32 8.09
C LEU A 293 16.97 -6.51 7.06
N VAL A 294 18.12 -7.05 7.49
CA VAL A 294 19.26 -7.30 6.59
C VAL A 294 18.88 -8.26 5.46
N ARG A 295 18.13 -9.33 5.78
CA ARG A 295 17.67 -10.32 4.80
C ARG A 295 16.88 -9.67 3.66
N LEU A 296 15.90 -8.85 3.98
CA LEU A 296 15.00 -8.29 2.96
C LEU A 296 15.68 -7.18 2.14
N HIS A 297 16.65 -6.46 2.70
CA HIS A 297 17.42 -5.50 1.91
C HIS A 297 18.40 -6.17 0.96
N LYS A 298 19.16 -7.18 1.42
CA LYS A 298 20.21 -7.82 0.62
C LYS A 298 19.70 -8.92 -0.30
N PHE A 299 18.68 -9.68 0.11
CA PHE A 299 18.37 -10.97 -0.51
C PHE A 299 16.92 -11.15 -0.97
N ARG A 300 16.03 -10.15 -0.82
CA ARG A 300 14.61 -10.29 -1.21
C ARG A 300 14.40 -10.71 -2.67
N GLU A 301 15.30 -10.31 -3.56
CA GLU A 301 15.15 -10.59 -5.00
C GLU A 301 15.27 -12.10 -5.28
N LEU A 302 15.90 -12.87 -4.38
CA LEU A 302 15.97 -14.34 -4.48
C LEU A 302 14.60 -15.03 -4.30
N ASP A 303 13.63 -14.33 -3.71
CA ASP A 303 12.30 -14.87 -3.44
C ASP A 303 11.29 -14.59 -4.58
N GLU A 304 11.67 -13.84 -5.62
CA GLU A 304 10.75 -13.36 -6.68
C GLU A 304 9.98 -14.49 -7.41
N ASN A 305 10.55 -15.70 -7.48
CA ASN A 305 9.96 -16.84 -8.18
C ASN A 305 9.44 -17.94 -7.25
N VAL A 306 9.30 -17.64 -5.96
CA VAL A 306 8.87 -18.59 -4.94
C VAL A 306 7.37 -18.46 -4.70
N GLY A 307 6.69 -19.58 -4.46
CA GLY A 307 5.24 -19.58 -4.22
C GLY A 307 4.86 -18.78 -2.96
N LEU A 308 3.77 -18.02 -3.02
CA LEU A 308 3.31 -17.14 -1.93
C LEU A 308 3.08 -17.86 -0.59
N ASP A 309 2.76 -19.15 -0.63
CA ASP A 309 2.52 -19.98 0.56
C ASP A 309 3.80 -20.61 1.14
N THR A 310 4.97 -20.25 0.61
CA THR A 310 6.24 -20.82 1.08
C THR A 310 6.57 -20.30 2.48
N PRO A 311 6.80 -21.19 3.47
CA PRO A 311 7.15 -20.76 4.81
C PRO A 311 8.43 -19.91 4.83
N PRO A 312 8.52 -18.85 5.66
CA PRO A 312 9.67 -17.93 5.67
C PRO A 312 11.03 -18.61 5.82
N GLY A 313 11.15 -19.63 6.68
CA GLY A 313 12.39 -20.39 6.88
C GLY A 313 12.81 -21.28 5.71
N LYS A 314 11.99 -21.39 4.64
CA LYS A 314 12.29 -22.12 3.41
C LYS A 314 12.56 -21.20 2.22
N LEU A 315 12.52 -19.88 2.43
CA LEU A 315 12.79 -18.92 1.38
C LEU A 315 14.29 -18.94 1.00
N PRO A 316 14.63 -18.84 -0.30
CA PRO A 316 16.01 -18.66 -0.75
C PRO A 316 16.71 -17.50 -0.05
N SER A 317 16.02 -16.37 0.19
CA SER A 317 16.58 -15.25 0.95
C SER A 317 16.93 -15.61 2.39
N PHE A 318 16.15 -16.49 3.03
CA PHE A 318 16.41 -16.94 4.39
C PHE A 318 17.66 -17.80 4.45
N LYS A 319 17.86 -18.68 3.47
CA LYS A 319 19.09 -19.47 3.35
C LYS A 319 20.29 -18.54 3.13
N ALA A 320 20.23 -17.62 2.18
CA ALA A 320 21.31 -16.68 1.91
C ALA A 320 21.66 -15.81 3.13
N MET A 321 20.65 -15.35 3.88
CA MET A 321 20.89 -14.64 5.14
C MET A 321 21.50 -15.53 6.21
N SER A 322 21.08 -16.79 6.30
CA SER A 322 21.65 -17.74 7.27
C SER A 322 23.10 -18.09 6.96
N ASP A 323 23.49 -18.09 5.68
CA ASP A 323 24.88 -18.31 5.27
C ASP A 323 25.77 -17.07 5.52
N LEU A 324 25.17 -15.87 5.59
CA LEU A 324 25.85 -14.61 5.96
C LEU A 324 26.00 -14.44 7.48
N ALA A 325 25.00 -14.87 8.25
CA ALA A 325 24.84 -14.69 9.70
C ALA A 325 25.78 -15.57 10.54
#